data_AF-A0A914SDF4-F1
#
_entry.id   AF-A0A914SDF4-F1
#
_cell.length_a   1.000
_cell.length_b   1.000
_cell.length_c   1.000
_cell.angle_alpha   90.00
_cell.angle_beta   90.00
_cell.angle_gamma   90.00
#
_symmetry.space_group_name_H-M   'P 1'
#
loop_
_entity.id
_entity.type
_entity.pdbx_description
1 polymer ?
#
loop_
_entity_poly.entity_id
_entity_poly.type
_entity_poly.pdbx_seq_one_letter_code
_entity_poly.pdbx_strand_id
1 'polypeptide(L)'
;MKAFWFLIFLVLFCFDETNGKPQKFRLKSKKAFLKNSLTLINGSPSFTSGNVRMLPGDLKPMAYELFFHPYFAAPGVSYPREKDQTFDGKIQISINVIRTTSVIVLNYHQLKFEKINLWGMKKGLNESQSGYIKIVDIILSPENETISLKLEREIVKNEKIILVIKYSGKIGINTERGFYISFQKTLFGNKNIVYATMSETKAIEYSGKIGINTERGFYKSFHKTLFGNENIVYATMSETKGARAIFPCFDEPDFKANFKIVIVKPKSWIALSNEMEIKTADFGDGYDYVVFEEFKKISTYLVAFAIGDFVKIEGKTADGILTRIWTFRAGEGQLKSALDAAIKCTDVLTNYTNFPL
;
A
#
# COMPACT_ATOMS: atom_id res chain seq x y z
N MET A 1 26.84 -9.07 9.29
CA MET A 1 26.23 -7.76 8.99
C MET A 1 25.25 -7.97 7.83
N LYS A 2 23.94 -8.03 8.08
CA LYS A 2 22.95 -8.37 7.04
C LYS A 2 22.45 -7.09 6.38
N ALA A 3 22.67 -7.00 5.06
CA ALA A 3 22.34 -5.91 4.16
C ALA A 3 20.86 -5.51 4.26
N PHE A 4 20.60 -4.21 4.11
CA PHE A 4 19.28 -3.64 3.84
C PHE A 4 18.92 -4.01 2.39
N TRP A 5 17.78 -4.64 2.16
CA TRP A 5 17.34 -4.99 0.81
C TRP A 5 16.20 -4.04 0.37
N PHE A 6 16.49 -3.29 -0.69
CA PHE A 6 15.62 -2.77 -1.76
C PHE A 6 14.44 -1.81 -1.55
N LEU A 7 14.48 -0.78 -2.42
CA LEU A 7 13.35 -0.06 -2.97
C LEU A 7 12.63 -0.92 -4.02
N ILE A 8 11.30 -1.09 -3.91
CA ILE A 8 10.48 -1.30 -5.11
C ILE A 8 10.47 0.02 -5.87
N PHE A 9 11.29 0.10 -6.91
CA PHE A 9 11.08 1.03 -7.99
C PHE A 9 10.13 0.37 -8.99
N LEU A 10 8.82 0.61 -8.85
CA LEU A 10 7.90 0.39 -9.96
C LEU A 10 8.14 1.52 -10.96
N VAL A 11 9.28 1.47 -11.66
CA VAL A 11 9.60 2.46 -12.69
C VAL A 11 8.91 2.02 -13.96
N LEU A 12 7.67 2.50 -14.12
CA LEU A 12 7.07 2.67 -15.43
C LEU A 12 7.81 3.83 -16.11
N PHE A 13 8.84 3.52 -16.90
CA PHE A 13 9.40 4.50 -17.83
C PHE A 13 8.36 4.75 -18.93
N CYS A 14 7.59 5.83 -18.83
CA CYS A 14 6.99 6.45 -20.00
C CYS A 14 8.09 7.22 -20.74
N PHE A 15 8.69 6.60 -21.76
CA PHE A 15 9.41 7.35 -22.79
C PHE A 15 8.39 7.86 -23.81
N ASP A 16 8.30 9.19 -23.93
CA ASP A 16 7.64 9.84 -25.06
C ASP A 16 8.57 9.73 -26.27
N GLU A 17 8.33 8.73 -27.13
CA GLU A 17 8.89 8.69 -28.48
C GLU A 17 8.12 9.65 -29.40
N THR A 18 8.15 10.94 -29.10
CA THR A 18 7.92 11.96 -30.11
C THR A 18 9.22 12.75 -30.30
N ASN A 19 10.03 12.23 -31.22
CA ASN A 19 11.22 12.85 -31.82
C ASN A 19 12.51 12.80 -31.00
N GLY A 20 13.08 11.60 -30.83
CA GLY A 20 14.52 11.28 -30.98
C GLY A 20 15.61 12.27 -30.50
N LYS A 21 15.34 13.15 -29.53
CA LYS A 21 16.32 14.09 -28.96
C LYS A 21 16.13 14.20 -27.45
N PRO A 22 17.19 14.01 -26.65
CA PRO A 22 17.11 14.18 -25.21
C PRO A 22 16.91 15.66 -24.86
N GLN A 23 15.79 16.00 -24.21
CA GLN A 23 15.65 17.31 -23.57
C GLN A 23 16.48 17.35 -22.28
N LYS A 24 17.43 18.27 -22.21
CA LYS A 24 18.21 18.55 -20.99
C LYS A 24 17.31 19.16 -19.92
N PHE A 25 16.97 18.40 -18.88
CA PHE A 25 16.40 18.96 -17.65
C PHE A 25 17.50 19.62 -16.81
N ARG A 26 17.41 20.94 -16.65
CA ARG A 26 18.32 21.74 -15.80
C ARG A 26 17.69 21.88 -14.41
N LEU A 27 18.27 21.22 -13.41
CA LEU A 27 17.90 21.39 -11.99
C LEU A 27 18.11 22.86 -11.57
N LYS A 28 17.03 23.56 -11.21
CA LYS A 28 17.14 24.86 -10.53
C LYS A 28 17.56 24.65 -9.07
N SER A 29 18.55 25.41 -8.62
CA SER A 29 19.29 25.24 -7.37
C SER A 29 18.48 25.48 -6.08
N LYS A 30 18.58 24.52 -5.15
CA LYS A 30 18.61 24.50 -3.66
C LYS A 30 18.25 25.69 -2.72
N LYS A 31 17.81 26.87 -3.15
CA LYS A 31 17.68 28.04 -2.24
C LYS A 31 16.28 28.39 -1.69
N ALA A 32 15.23 27.62 -1.99
CA ALA A 32 13.86 27.99 -1.59
C ALA A 32 13.25 27.18 -0.42
N PHE A 33 13.91 26.15 0.09
CA PHE A 33 13.28 25.19 1.03
C PHE A 33 13.58 25.41 2.52
N LEU A 34 14.40 26.40 2.88
CA LEU A 34 15.01 26.49 4.23
C LEU A 34 14.43 27.54 5.17
N LYS A 35 13.19 28.03 4.98
CA LYS A 35 12.70 29.18 5.79
C LYS A 35 11.56 28.96 6.78
N ASN A 36 10.96 27.79 6.91
CA ASN A 36 9.86 27.60 7.88
C ASN A 36 10.08 26.37 8.78
N SER A 37 11.02 26.48 9.72
CA SER A 37 11.05 25.61 10.90
C SER A 37 11.74 26.37 12.04
N LEU A 38 10.97 26.86 13.00
CA LEU A 38 11.35 27.06 14.40
C LEU A 38 10.23 27.80 15.14
N THR A 39 9.44 27.06 15.92
CA THR A 39 9.00 27.45 17.28
C THR A 39 8.43 26.23 18.00
N LEU A 40 9.21 25.70 18.94
CA LEU A 40 8.74 24.84 20.02
C LEU A 40 8.09 25.73 21.08
N ILE A 41 6.89 25.41 21.55
CA ILE A 41 6.39 25.91 22.84
C ILE A 41 5.80 24.73 23.62
N ASN A 42 6.34 24.56 24.83
CA ASN A 42 5.94 23.61 25.86
C ASN A 42 4.52 23.92 26.37
N GLY A 43 3.68 22.89 26.50
CA GLY A 43 2.41 22.94 27.21
C GLY A 43 1.68 21.62 27.14
N SER A 44 1.37 21.03 28.30
CA SER A 44 0.50 19.85 28.39
C SER A 44 -0.93 20.25 27.96
N PRO A 45 -1.56 19.62 26.95
CA PRO A 45 -2.91 20.00 26.57
C PRO A 45 -3.94 19.26 27.42
N SER A 46 -4.77 20.04 28.10
CA SER A 46 -6.10 19.65 28.56
C SER A 46 -6.99 19.28 27.36
N PHE A 47 -7.74 18.19 27.49
CA PHE A 47 -8.65 17.67 26.45
C PHE A 47 -9.83 18.63 26.23
N THR A 48 -9.84 19.33 25.11
CA THR A 48 -11.03 19.96 24.53
C THR A 48 -11.18 19.50 23.08
N SER A 49 -12.42 19.34 22.62
CA SER A 49 -12.81 18.78 21.32
C SER A 49 -12.43 19.69 20.13
N GLY A 50 -11.13 19.85 19.89
CA GLY A 50 -10.57 20.55 18.73
C GLY A 50 -9.97 19.56 17.74
N ASN A 51 -10.37 19.66 16.47
CA ASN A 51 -9.89 18.94 15.28
C ASN A 51 -8.50 18.30 15.43
N VAL A 52 -8.47 17.04 15.86
CA VAL A 52 -7.24 16.24 15.94
C VAL A 52 -6.88 15.80 14.52
N ARG A 53 -6.12 16.64 13.81
CA ARG A 53 -5.56 16.28 12.49
C ARG A 53 -4.30 15.42 12.59
N MET A 54 -3.66 15.43 13.76
CA MET A 54 -2.44 14.66 14.06
C MET A 54 -2.75 13.63 15.14
N LEU A 55 -2.24 12.40 15.00
CA LEU A 55 -2.45 11.34 15.98
C LEU A 55 -1.77 11.67 17.32
N PRO A 56 -2.35 11.24 18.45
CA PRO A 56 -1.71 11.38 19.75
C PRO A 56 -0.37 10.61 19.81
N GLY A 57 0.66 11.25 20.36
CA GLY A 57 1.98 10.63 20.58
C GLY A 57 2.05 9.65 21.76
N ASP A 58 0.91 9.23 22.30
CA ASP A 58 0.83 8.35 23.48
C ASP A 58 1.21 6.90 23.16
N LEU A 59 1.09 6.51 21.88
CA LEU A 59 1.27 5.15 21.41
C LEU A 59 2.29 5.13 20.27
N LYS A 60 3.06 4.06 20.19
CA LYS A 60 4.05 3.86 19.14
C LYS A 60 3.91 2.47 18.53
N PRO A 61 3.59 2.34 17.23
CA PRO A 61 3.59 1.04 16.57
C PRO A 61 5.02 0.49 16.52
N MET A 62 5.14 -0.81 16.75
CA MET A 62 6.39 -1.57 16.69
C MET A 62 6.44 -2.45 15.45
N ALA A 63 5.34 -3.14 15.17
CA ALA A 63 5.22 -4.05 14.05
C ALA A 63 3.76 -4.15 13.57
N TYR A 64 3.61 -4.40 12.28
CA TYR A 64 2.37 -4.71 11.59
C TYR A 64 2.46 -6.11 10.98
N GLU A 65 1.45 -6.94 11.20
CA GLU A 65 1.25 -8.16 10.43
C GLU A 65 -0.03 -8.00 9.62
N LEU A 66 0.13 -7.82 8.31
CA LEU A 66 -0.94 -7.56 7.36
C LEU A 66 -1.26 -8.82 6.58
N PHE A 67 -2.50 -9.28 6.69
CA PHE A 67 -3.11 -10.23 5.78
C PHE A 67 -4.10 -9.47 4.88
N PHE A 68 -3.97 -9.66 3.57
CA PHE A 68 -4.78 -8.97 2.56
C PHE A 68 -5.30 -9.97 1.52
N HIS A 69 -6.63 -10.05 1.41
CA HIS A 69 -7.32 -10.88 0.43
C HIS A 69 -8.22 -10.02 -0.45
N PRO A 70 -7.78 -9.67 -1.67
CA PRO A 70 -8.61 -8.97 -2.63
C PRO A 70 -9.48 -9.94 -3.43
N TYR A 71 -10.62 -9.41 -3.87
CA TYR A 71 -11.62 -10.08 -4.68
C TYR A 71 -11.86 -9.28 -5.95
N PHE A 72 -11.50 -9.88 -7.08
CA PHE A 72 -11.65 -9.32 -8.40
C PHE A 72 -11.62 -10.44 -9.44
N ALA A 73 -12.13 -10.14 -10.63
CA ALA A 73 -12.22 -11.12 -11.70
C ALA A 73 -10.82 -11.52 -12.17
N ALA A 74 -10.50 -12.81 -12.09
CA ALA A 74 -9.26 -13.38 -12.58
C ALA A 74 -9.48 -14.84 -13.04
N PRO A 75 -8.59 -15.40 -13.88
CA PRO A 75 -8.74 -16.77 -14.35
C PRO A 75 -8.65 -17.79 -13.21
N GLY A 76 -9.69 -18.63 -13.10
CA GLY A 76 -9.70 -19.79 -12.21
C GLY A 76 -10.08 -19.51 -10.75
N VAL A 77 -10.47 -18.29 -10.40
CA VAL A 77 -10.96 -17.95 -9.05
C VAL A 77 -12.48 -17.87 -9.01
N SER A 78 -13.06 -18.23 -7.87
CA SER A 78 -14.49 -18.05 -7.59
C SER A 78 -14.68 -17.34 -6.25
N TYR A 79 -15.62 -16.41 -6.20
CA TYR A 79 -15.96 -15.67 -4.99
C TYR A 79 -17.43 -15.19 -5.07
N PRO A 80 -18.09 -14.93 -3.92
CA PRO A 80 -19.46 -14.41 -3.92
C PRO A 80 -19.57 -13.07 -4.66
N ARG A 81 -20.66 -12.85 -5.40
CA ARG A 81 -20.83 -11.66 -6.27
C ARG A 81 -20.72 -10.34 -5.51
N GLU A 82 -21.18 -10.31 -4.26
CA GLU A 82 -21.10 -9.15 -3.36
C GLU A 82 -19.68 -8.77 -2.96
N LYS A 83 -18.71 -9.66 -3.15
CA LYS A 83 -17.28 -9.41 -2.91
C LYS A 83 -16.58 -8.80 -4.11
N ASP A 84 -17.22 -8.71 -5.29
CA ASP A 84 -16.54 -8.17 -6.47
C ASP A 84 -16.01 -6.76 -6.26
N GLN A 85 -14.73 -6.54 -6.62
CA GLN A 85 -14.00 -5.29 -6.39
C GLN A 85 -13.95 -4.86 -4.91
N THR A 86 -13.79 -5.82 -4.01
CA THR A 86 -13.58 -5.59 -2.58
C THR A 86 -12.33 -6.31 -2.09
N PHE A 87 -11.97 -6.10 -0.83
CA PHE A 87 -10.96 -6.91 -0.17
C PHE A 87 -11.34 -7.12 1.29
N ASP A 88 -10.89 -8.25 1.83
CA ASP A 88 -10.87 -8.53 3.25
C ASP A 88 -9.44 -8.39 3.77
N GLY A 89 -9.33 -7.79 4.95
CA GLY A 89 -8.08 -7.53 5.62
C GLY A 89 -8.10 -7.99 7.07
N LYS A 90 -6.95 -8.45 7.53
CA LYS A 90 -6.68 -8.62 8.96
C LYS A 90 -5.34 -7.97 9.25
N ILE A 91 -5.34 -7.01 10.17
CA ILE A 91 -4.11 -6.37 10.64
C ILE A 91 -3.92 -6.66 12.12
N GLN A 92 -2.71 -7.08 12.49
CA GLN A 92 -2.24 -7.15 13.86
C GLN A 92 -1.18 -6.06 14.06
N ILE A 93 -1.37 -5.22 15.07
CA ILE A 93 -0.46 -4.12 15.39
C ILE A 93 0.10 -4.36 16.79
N SER A 94 1.41 -4.56 16.86
CA SER A 94 2.14 -4.54 18.13
C SER A 94 2.44 -3.09 18.49
N ILE A 95 2.01 -2.63 19.67
CA ILE A 95 2.08 -1.21 20.08
C ILE A 95 2.79 -1.10 21.43
N ASN A 96 3.70 -0.13 21.55
CA ASN A 96 4.28 0.28 22.81
C ASN A 96 3.58 1.53 23.35
N VAL A 97 3.21 1.51 24.63
CA VAL A 97 2.58 2.65 25.30
C VAL A 97 3.65 3.61 25.82
N ILE A 98 3.70 4.81 25.26
CA ILE A 98 4.68 5.86 25.60
C ILE A 98 4.18 6.73 26.75
N ARG A 99 2.87 7.00 26.79
CA ARG A 99 2.18 7.71 27.87
C ARG A 99 0.90 6.97 28.22
N THR A 100 0.57 6.94 29.51
CA THR A 100 -0.66 6.30 30.00
C THR A 100 -1.88 6.88 29.27
N THR A 101 -2.73 6.01 28.74
CA THR A 101 -3.91 6.42 27.97
C THR A 101 -5.03 5.38 28.11
N SER A 102 -6.27 5.85 28.01
CA SER A 102 -7.48 5.04 27.89
C SER A 102 -8.09 5.07 26.49
N VAL A 103 -7.40 5.67 25.51
CA VAL A 103 -7.89 5.82 24.13
C VAL A 103 -6.78 5.48 23.13
N ILE A 104 -7.13 4.67 22.12
CA ILE A 104 -6.29 4.40 20.95
C ILE A 104 -6.90 5.12 19.75
N VAL A 105 -6.12 5.96 19.06
CA VAL A 105 -6.56 6.64 17.85
C VAL A 105 -5.70 6.18 16.67
N LEU A 106 -6.33 5.73 15.59
CA LEU A 106 -5.70 5.34 14.33
C LEU A 106 -6.30 6.11 13.16
N ASN A 107 -5.63 6.09 12.02
CA ASN A 107 -6.21 6.53 10.76
C ASN A 107 -6.90 5.39 10.01
N TYR A 108 -7.99 5.73 9.32
CA TYR A 108 -8.67 4.87 8.36
C TYR A 108 -9.36 5.72 7.29
N HIS A 109 -9.62 5.14 6.11
CA HIS A 109 -10.41 5.78 5.06
C HIS A 109 -11.26 4.74 4.33
N GLN A 110 -12.59 4.91 4.38
CA GLN A 110 -13.57 4.05 3.68
C GLN A 110 -13.44 2.53 3.96
N LEU A 111 -12.93 2.16 5.13
CA LEU A 111 -12.88 0.78 5.60
C LEU A 111 -14.12 0.47 6.47
N LYS A 112 -14.57 -0.79 6.40
CA LYS A 112 -15.60 -1.36 7.28
C LYS A 112 -14.95 -2.27 8.29
N PHE A 113 -15.30 -2.14 9.57
CA PHE A 113 -14.71 -2.92 10.65
C PHE A 113 -15.65 -4.07 11.05
N GLU A 114 -15.13 -5.29 11.03
CA GLU A 114 -15.90 -6.49 11.40
C GLU A 114 -15.63 -6.91 12.84
N LYS A 115 -14.36 -6.89 13.25
CA LYS A 115 -13.95 -7.27 14.61
C LYS A 115 -12.71 -6.50 15.03
N ILE A 116 -12.74 -5.96 16.24
CA ILE A 116 -11.61 -5.27 16.85
C ILE A 116 -11.38 -5.92 18.22
N ASN A 117 -10.18 -6.43 18.44
CA ASN A 117 -9.78 -7.03 19.70
C ASN A 117 -8.46 -6.43 20.16
N LEU A 118 -8.32 -6.27 21.48
CA LEU A 118 -7.14 -5.70 22.10
C LEU A 118 -6.67 -6.59 23.24
N TRP A 119 -5.36 -6.84 23.30
CA TRP A 119 -4.75 -7.65 24.35
C TRP A 119 -3.54 -6.93 24.94
N GLY A 120 -3.40 -7.00 26.26
CA GLY A 120 -2.18 -6.61 26.96
C GLY A 120 -1.18 -7.76 26.96
N MET A 121 0.05 -7.50 26.53
CA MET A 121 1.14 -8.46 26.64
C MET A 121 1.65 -8.48 28.08
N LYS A 122 1.46 -9.61 28.78
CA LYS A 122 2.17 -9.86 30.04
C LYS A 122 3.58 -10.36 29.72
N LYS A 123 4.61 -9.86 30.41
CA LYS A 123 5.99 -10.32 30.27
C LYS A 123 6.05 -11.86 30.48
N GLY A 124 6.60 -12.58 29.49
CA GLY A 124 6.94 -14.01 29.61
C GLY A 124 5.85 -15.01 29.22
N LEU A 125 4.76 -14.61 28.57
CA LEU A 125 3.66 -15.51 28.19
C LEU A 125 3.35 -15.43 26.68
N ASN A 126 2.93 -16.56 26.09
CA ASN A 126 2.47 -16.66 24.70
C ASN A 126 1.15 -15.89 24.49
N GLU A 127 0.81 -15.57 23.23
CA GLU A 127 -0.40 -14.81 22.82
C GLU A 127 -1.69 -15.31 23.50
N SER A 128 -1.80 -16.61 23.75
CA SER A 128 -2.94 -17.30 24.37
C SER A 128 -3.20 -16.96 25.85
N GLN A 129 -2.24 -16.31 26.53
CA GLN A 129 -2.31 -15.95 27.96
C GLN A 129 -2.27 -14.43 28.20
N SER A 130 -2.37 -13.65 27.12
CA SER A 130 -2.47 -12.19 27.14
C SER A 130 -3.83 -11.74 27.72
N GLY A 131 -3.81 -10.72 28.58
CA GLY A 131 -5.02 -10.23 29.21
C GLY A 131 -5.86 -9.43 28.21
N TYR A 132 -7.06 -9.91 27.88
CA TYR A 132 -8.00 -9.17 27.03
C TYR A 132 -8.30 -7.79 27.63
N ILE A 133 -8.21 -6.74 26.81
CA ILE A 133 -8.55 -5.37 27.19
C ILE A 133 -9.84 -5.02 26.47
N LYS A 134 -10.90 -4.78 27.25
CA LYS A 134 -12.22 -4.47 26.69
C LYS A 134 -12.24 -3.07 26.10
N ILE A 135 -12.74 -2.98 24.87
CA ILE A 135 -13.07 -1.73 24.18
C ILE A 135 -14.52 -1.41 24.52
N VAL A 136 -14.74 -0.27 25.16
CA VAL A 136 -16.07 0.17 25.64
C VAL A 136 -16.84 0.88 24.54
N ASP A 137 -16.14 1.59 23.67
CA ASP A 137 -16.74 2.44 22.67
C ASP A 137 -15.79 2.60 21.47
N ILE A 138 -16.37 2.67 20.26
CA ILE A 138 -15.67 2.84 19.00
C ILE A 138 -16.27 4.04 18.29
N ILE A 139 -15.49 5.10 18.17
CA ILE A 139 -15.90 6.35 17.52
C ILE A 139 -15.22 6.44 16.16
N LEU A 140 -16.04 6.50 15.11
CA LEU A 140 -15.60 6.72 13.75
C LEU A 140 -15.76 8.21 13.42
N SER A 141 -14.69 8.83 12.95
CA SER A 141 -14.66 10.22 12.48
C SER A 141 -14.21 10.25 11.01
N PRO A 142 -15.12 9.98 10.05
CA PRO A 142 -14.81 9.96 8.61
C PRO A 142 -14.21 11.28 8.11
N GLU A 143 -14.67 12.42 8.64
CA GLU A 143 -14.18 13.76 8.31
C GLU A 143 -12.72 13.99 8.70
N ASN A 144 -12.28 13.34 9.79
CA ASN A 144 -10.90 13.39 10.27
C ASN A 144 -10.09 12.18 9.82
N GLU A 145 -10.70 11.21 9.13
CA GLU A 145 -10.10 9.93 8.77
C GLU A 145 -9.50 9.20 9.98
N THR A 146 -10.22 9.21 11.11
CA THR A 146 -9.75 8.62 12.38
C THR A 146 -10.77 7.71 13.03
N ILE A 147 -10.28 6.62 13.61
CA ILE A 147 -11.03 5.72 14.48
C ILE A 147 -10.46 5.83 15.89
N SER A 148 -11.32 6.07 16.88
CA SER A 148 -10.95 6.15 18.29
C SER A 148 -11.58 4.98 19.06
N LEU A 149 -10.74 4.22 19.76
CA LEU A 149 -11.13 3.08 20.59
C LEU A 149 -11.01 3.50 22.06
N LYS A 150 -12.14 3.67 22.75
CA LYS A 150 -12.14 3.92 24.20
C LYS A 150 -12.05 2.62 24.96
N LEU A 151 -11.19 2.58 25.96
CA LEU A 151 -10.85 1.38 26.72
C LEU A 151 -11.52 1.40 28.09
N GLU A 152 -11.79 0.20 28.63
CA GLU A 152 -12.42 0.06 29.95
C GLU A 152 -11.47 0.45 31.10
N ARG A 153 -10.16 0.32 30.85
CA ARG A 153 -9.11 0.73 31.77
C ARG A 153 -8.05 1.53 31.04
N GLU A 154 -7.31 2.32 31.80
CA GLU A 154 -6.06 2.89 31.33
C GLU A 154 -5.02 1.79 31.08
N ILE A 155 -4.24 1.97 30.02
CA ILE A 155 -3.04 1.21 29.73
C ILE A 155 -1.87 2.07 30.18
N VAL A 156 -1.04 1.56 31.10
CA VAL A 156 0.03 2.38 31.68
C VAL A 156 1.25 2.45 30.77
N LYS A 157 2.03 3.53 30.93
CA LYS A 157 3.31 3.70 30.24
C LYS A 157 4.20 2.45 30.34
N ASN A 158 4.85 2.11 29.23
CA ASN A 158 5.69 0.93 29.01
C ASN A 158 4.95 -0.42 28.93
N GLU A 159 3.62 -0.45 29.01
CA GLU A 159 2.88 -1.65 28.59
C GLU A 159 3.05 -1.87 27.08
N LYS A 160 3.06 -3.14 26.68
CA LYS A 160 2.96 -3.54 25.28
C LYS A 160 1.59 -4.13 25.05
N ILE A 161 0.96 -3.75 23.96
CA ILE A 161 -0.37 -4.23 23.59
C ILE A 161 -0.37 -4.73 22.15
N ILE A 162 -1.31 -5.62 21.87
CA ILE A 162 -1.57 -6.14 20.53
C ILE A 162 -3.00 -5.76 20.16
N LEU A 163 -3.14 -5.09 19.03
CA LEU A 163 -4.44 -4.72 18.46
C LEU A 163 -4.66 -5.54 17.19
N VAL A 164 -5.72 -6.34 17.15
CA VAL A 164 -6.10 -7.11 15.94
C VAL A 164 -7.42 -6.59 15.41
N ILE A 165 -7.40 -6.18 14.14
CA ILE A 165 -8.55 -5.63 13.44
C ILE A 165 -8.83 -6.50 12.22
N LYS A 166 -10.04 -7.03 12.12
CA LYS A 166 -10.62 -7.57 10.90
C LYS A 166 -11.48 -6.50 10.24
N TYR A 167 -11.27 -6.28 8.96
CA TYR A 167 -11.91 -5.21 8.22
C TYR A 167 -12.06 -5.59 6.76
N SER A 168 -12.90 -4.86 6.05
CA SER A 168 -13.06 -4.96 4.61
C SER A 168 -13.07 -3.58 3.97
N GLY A 169 -12.75 -3.52 2.68
CA GLY A 169 -12.73 -2.29 1.92
C GLY A 169 -13.07 -2.51 0.45
N LYS A 170 -13.13 -1.41 -0.29
CA LYS A 170 -13.40 -1.44 -1.74
C LYS A 170 -12.11 -1.22 -2.51
N ILE A 171 -12.00 -1.89 -3.66
CA ILE A 171 -10.95 -1.65 -4.64
C ILE A 171 -11.37 -0.46 -5.51
N GLY A 172 -10.48 0.50 -5.70
CA GLY A 172 -10.79 1.77 -6.33
C GLY A 172 -10.71 1.74 -7.86
N ILE A 173 -11.80 2.17 -8.52
CA ILE A 173 -11.80 2.65 -9.92
C ILE A 173 -11.89 4.20 -9.97
N ASN A 174 -12.44 4.82 -8.92
CA ASN A 174 -12.64 6.27 -8.76
C ASN A 174 -12.21 6.77 -7.36
N THR A 175 -11.30 6.08 -6.68
CA THR A 175 -10.76 6.55 -5.40
C THR A 175 -9.55 7.43 -5.66
N GLU A 176 -9.31 8.43 -4.80
CA GLU A 176 -8.08 9.23 -4.88
C GLU A 176 -6.88 8.55 -4.19
N ARG A 177 -7.13 7.48 -3.40
CA ARG A 177 -6.17 6.78 -2.51
C ARG A 177 -6.51 5.28 -2.40
N GLY A 178 -5.52 4.41 -2.17
CA GLY A 178 -5.74 3.00 -1.78
C GLY A 178 -5.14 1.91 -2.69
N PHE A 179 -5.90 0.82 -2.90
CA PHE A 179 -5.58 -0.27 -3.81
C PHE A 179 -6.42 -0.13 -5.09
N TYR A 180 -5.76 -0.05 -6.24
CA TYR A 180 -6.34 0.42 -7.48
C TYR A 180 -6.32 -0.63 -8.57
N ILE A 181 -7.20 -0.45 -9.56
CA ILE A 181 -7.17 -1.18 -10.82
C ILE A 181 -6.55 -0.32 -11.91
N SER A 182 -5.59 -0.87 -12.64
CA SER A 182 -5.11 -0.31 -13.90
C SER A 182 -5.53 -1.21 -15.05
N PHE A 183 -6.11 -0.62 -16.09
CA PHE A 183 -6.53 -1.32 -17.31
C PHE A 183 -5.66 -0.89 -18.49
N GLN A 184 -5.24 -1.87 -19.29
CA GLN A 184 -4.77 -1.63 -20.64
C GLN A 184 -5.83 -2.09 -21.65
N LYS A 185 -6.42 -1.15 -22.40
CA LYS A 185 -7.48 -1.42 -23.40
C LYS A 185 -6.98 -1.29 -24.83
N THR A 186 -7.27 -2.30 -25.64
CA THR A 186 -7.02 -2.32 -27.09
C THR A 186 -8.27 -1.83 -27.85
N LEU A 187 -8.15 -0.79 -28.69
CA LEU A 187 -9.27 -0.28 -29.53
C LEU A 187 -8.96 -0.52 -31.02
N PHE A 188 -9.95 -1.03 -31.78
CA PHE A 188 -9.92 -1.15 -33.24
C PHE A 188 -10.77 -0.06 -33.90
N GLY A 189 -10.19 0.66 -34.87
CA GLY A 189 -10.89 1.59 -35.76
C GLY A 189 -11.16 3.00 -35.23
N ASN A 190 -11.29 3.98 -36.13
CA ASN A 190 -11.55 5.41 -35.88
C ASN A 190 -12.96 5.70 -35.34
N LYS A 191 -13.47 4.86 -34.44
CA LYS A 191 -14.70 5.14 -33.70
C LYS A 191 -14.40 5.03 -32.22
N ASN A 192 -14.57 6.15 -31.52
CA ASN A 192 -14.58 6.21 -30.06
C ASN A 192 -15.80 5.42 -29.57
N ILE A 193 -15.66 4.11 -29.43
CA ILE A 193 -16.65 3.27 -28.77
C ILE A 193 -16.00 2.70 -27.52
N VAL A 194 -16.40 3.24 -26.38
CA VAL A 194 -15.99 2.75 -25.06
C VAL A 194 -16.97 1.67 -24.65
N TYR A 195 -16.62 0.40 -24.87
CA TYR A 195 -17.29 -0.70 -24.20
C TYR A 195 -16.82 -0.79 -22.74
N ALA A 196 -17.71 -0.51 -21.78
CA ALA A 196 -17.56 -0.98 -20.42
C ALA A 196 -18.21 -2.38 -20.37
N THR A 197 -17.47 -3.40 -19.94
CA THR A 197 -18.08 -4.72 -19.82
C THR A 197 -19.08 -4.73 -18.67
N MET A 198 -20.27 -5.19 -19.04
CA MET A 198 -21.47 -5.41 -18.26
C MET A 198 -21.43 -6.83 -17.69
N SER A 199 -21.75 -7.04 -16.41
CA SER A 199 -22.40 -8.29 -16.01
C SER A 199 -23.81 -8.25 -16.57
N GLU A 200 -24.24 -9.29 -17.29
CA GLU A 200 -25.55 -9.41 -17.94
C GLU A 200 -26.72 -8.85 -17.11
N THR A 201 -27.16 -7.63 -17.41
CA THR A 201 -28.54 -7.08 -17.44
C THR A 201 -28.52 -5.54 -17.35
N LYS A 202 -28.96 -4.89 -18.45
CA LYS A 202 -29.16 -3.43 -18.67
C LYS A 202 -27.92 -2.52 -18.67
N ALA A 203 -27.51 -2.12 -19.88
CA ALA A 203 -26.59 -1.02 -20.12
C ALA A 203 -27.11 0.28 -19.47
N ILE A 204 -26.28 0.91 -18.64
CA ILE A 204 -26.46 2.31 -18.23
C ILE A 204 -25.48 3.13 -19.06
N GLU A 205 -26.00 3.98 -19.95
CA GLU A 205 -25.20 5.02 -20.58
C GLU A 205 -24.85 6.08 -19.53
N TYR A 206 -23.55 6.29 -19.32
CA TYR A 206 -23.05 7.36 -18.44
C TYR A 206 -22.32 8.41 -19.26
N SER A 207 -22.88 9.63 -19.28
CA SER A 207 -22.26 10.84 -19.82
C SER A 207 -21.86 11.77 -18.67
N GLY A 208 -20.84 11.39 -17.91
CA GLY A 208 -20.22 12.27 -16.91
C GLY A 208 -18.98 12.96 -17.43
N LYS A 209 -18.80 14.23 -17.07
CA LYS A 209 -17.52 14.94 -17.28
C LYS A 209 -16.42 14.20 -16.50
N ILE A 210 -15.39 13.76 -17.21
CA ILE A 210 -14.17 13.20 -16.65
C ILE A 210 -13.52 14.27 -15.77
N GLY A 211 -13.38 13.99 -14.47
CA GLY A 211 -12.69 14.89 -13.55
C GLY A 211 -11.24 15.09 -14.01
N ILE A 212 -10.90 16.32 -14.39
CA ILE A 212 -9.55 16.74 -14.81
C ILE A 212 -8.58 16.85 -13.60
N ASN A 213 -9.01 16.51 -12.39
CA ASN A 213 -8.22 16.71 -11.16
C ASN A 213 -7.74 15.40 -10.54
N THR A 214 -6.68 14.80 -11.08
CA THR A 214 -5.89 13.78 -10.35
C THR A 214 -4.40 14.14 -10.38
N GLU A 215 -4.05 15.29 -9.79
CA GLU A 215 -2.65 15.75 -9.63
C GLU A 215 -1.87 15.02 -8.52
N ARG A 216 -2.18 13.76 -8.21
CA ARG A 216 -1.42 12.95 -7.22
C ARG A 216 -1.27 11.50 -7.68
N GLY A 217 -0.14 11.28 -8.39
CA GLY A 217 0.68 10.06 -8.60
C GLY A 217 0.00 8.71 -8.88
N PHE A 218 0.15 8.06 -10.04
CA PHE A 218 0.76 8.39 -11.33
C PHE A 218 -0.15 7.77 -12.41
N TYR A 219 -0.59 8.62 -13.34
CA TYR A 219 -1.08 8.41 -14.70
C TYR A 219 -1.85 7.13 -15.07
N LYS A 220 -3.10 7.36 -15.50
CA LYS A 220 -3.85 6.48 -16.41
C LYS A 220 -3.09 6.40 -17.75
N SER A 221 -2.08 5.52 -17.85
CA SER A 221 -1.29 5.34 -19.06
C SER A 221 -2.02 4.43 -20.03
N PHE A 222 -2.66 4.99 -21.06
CA PHE A 222 -3.07 4.23 -22.22
C PHE A 222 -1.89 4.11 -23.20
N HIS A 223 -1.30 2.92 -23.32
CA HIS A 223 -0.43 2.56 -24.44
C HIS A 223 -0.97 1.30 -25.10
N LYS A 224 -1.13 1.32 -26.44
CA LYS A 224 -1.84 0.30 -27.24
C LYS A 224 -0.88 -0.69 -27.90
N THR A 225 -1.19 -1.98 -27.80
CA THR A 225 -0.85 -3.01 -28.79
C THR A 225 -2.02 -3.98 -28.95
N LEU A 226 -2.21 -4.48 -30.17
CA LEU A 226 -3.37 -5.23 -30.64
C LEU A 226 -3.37 -6.63 -30.04
N PHE A 227 -4.25 -6.99 -29.09
CA PHE A 227 -4.97 -8.28 -28.93
C PHE A 227 -5.84 -8.25 -27.65
N GLY A 228 -6.98 -8.95 -27.68
CA GLY A 228 -8.15 -8.77 -26.80
C GLY A 228 -8.08 -9.33 -25.38
N ASN A 229 -6.94 -9.27 -24.70
CA ASN A 229 -6.85 -9.58 -23.27
C ASN A 229 -6.66 -8.27 -22.50
N GLU A 230 -7.58 -7.93 -21.61
CA GLU A 230 -7.39 -6.80 -20.70
C GLU A 230 -6.26 -7.17 -19.73
N ASN A 231 -5.11 -6.52 -19.86
CA ASN A 231 -4.02 -6.66 -18.89
C ASN A 231 -4.41 -5.81 -17.67
N ILE A 232 -4.90 -6.48 -16.62
CA ILE A 232 -5.31 -5.84 -15.39
C ILE A 232 -4.19 -6.02 -14.34
N VAL A 233 -3.81 -4.91 -13.72
CA VAL A 233 -2.92 -4.89 -12.57
C VAL A 233 -3.62 -4.22 -11.42
N TYR A 234 -3.49 -4.81 -10.24
CA TYR A 234 -3.90 -4.19 -9.00
C TYR A 234 -2.67 -3.76 -8.21
N ALA A 235 -2.61 -2.51 -7.76
CA ALA A 235 -1.45 -2.00 -7.05
C ALA A 235 -1.84 -0.96 -5.99
N THR A 236 -1.00 -0.84 -4.97
CA THR A 236 -1.13 0.18 -3.93
C THR A 236 -0.45 1.49 -4.34
N MET A 237 -1.06 2.64 -4.01
CA MET A 237 -0.37 3.92 -3.93
C MET A 237 -0.67 4.56 -2.57
N SER A 238 0.35 4.63 -1.73
CA SER A 238 0.19 4.98 -0.31
C SER A 238 0.71 6.39 0.03
N GLU A 239 1.50 7.02 -0.84
CA GLU A 239 2.00 8.38 -0.61
C GLU A 239 0.96 9.45 -1.01
N THR A 240 0.64 10.45 -0.19
CA THR A 240 1.18 10.75 1.16
C THR A 240 0.34 10.20 2.32
N LYS A 241 -0.91 9.82 2.07
CA LYS A 241 -1.91 9.38 3.09
C LYS A 241 -2.82 8.27 2.58
N GLY A 242 -2.30 7.39 1.72
CA GLY A 242 -3.06 6.33 1.07
C GLY A 242 -3.11 5.02 1.84
N ALA A 243 -2.16 4.79 2.75
CA ALA A 243 -2.10 3.54 3.52
C ALA A 243 -3.37 3.29 4.35
N ARG A 244 -3.95 4.37 4.93
CA ARG A 244 -5.21 4.32 5.70
C ARG A 244 -6.43 3.83 4.91
N ALA A 245 -6.37 3.83 3.57
CA ALA A 245 -7.41 3.27 2.70
C ALA A 245 -7.22 1.77 2.38
N ILE A 246 -6.06 1.21 2.76
CA ILE A 246 -5.69 -0.19 2.54
C ILE A 246 -5.76 -0.96 3.86
N PHE A 247 -5.32 -0.35 4.95
CA PHE A 247 -5.37 -0.92 6.31
C PHE A 247 -5.43 0.19 7.37
N PRO A 248 -6.13 -0.02 8.49
CA PRO A 248 -6.15 0.96 9.58
C PRO A 248 -4.77 1.02 10.25
N CYS A 249 -4.19 2.21 10.37
CA CYS A 249 -2.80 2.38 10.82
C CYS A 249 -2.50 3.75 11.44
N PHE A 250 -1.30 3.89 12.01
CA PHE A 250 -0.76 5.17 12.44
C PHE A 250 -0.15 5.87 11.21
N ASP A 251 -0.97 6.49 10.38
CA ASP A 251 -0.60 6.93 9.03
C ASP A 251 0.05 8.33 9.02
N GLU A 252 1.17 8.45 9.73
CA GLU A 252 2.07 9.61 9.71
C GLU A 252 3.54 9.14 9.61
N PRO A 253 4.43 9.86 8.90
CA PRO A 253 5.79 9.38 8.59
C PRO A 253 6.64 8.98 9.80
N ASP A 254 6.41 9.59 10.97
CA ASP A 254 7.19 9.35 12.18
C ASP A 254 6.86 8.02 12.87
N PHE A 255 5.69 7.44 12.59
CA PHE A 255 5.24 6.16 13.15
C PHE A 255 5.82 4.96 12.39
N LYS A 256 7.15 4.92 12.27
CA LYS A 256 7.84 3.82 11.58
C LYS A 256 7.77 2.51 12.37
N ALA A 257 7.45 1.42 11.67
CA ALA A 257 7.33 0.07 12.26
C ALA A 257 7.82 -1.01 11.29
N ASN A 258 8.03 -2.22 11.81
CA ASN A 258 8.29 -3.40 10.97
C ASN A 258 7.00 -3.88 10.32
N PHE A 259 7.10 -4.61 9.22
CA PHE A 259 5.95 -5.17 8.53
C PHE A 259 6.21 -6.59 8.08
N LYS A 260 5.20 -7.43 8.27
CA LYS A 260 5.07 -8.75 7.69
C LYS A 260 3.80 -8.78 6.87
N ILE A 261 3.90 -9.14 5.59
CA ILE A 261 2.80 -9.06 4.64
C ILE A 261 2.47 -10.46 4.12
N VAL A 262 1.18 -10.78 4.10
CA VAL A 262 0.60 -11.98 3.50
C VAL A 262 -0.48 -11.55 2.53
N ILE A 263 -0.36 -11.96 1.28
CA ILE A 263 -1.29 -11.58 0.20
C ILE A 263 -1.90 -12.83 -0.40
N VAL A 264 -3.23 -12.85 -0.50
CA VAL A 264 -3.95 -13.85 -1.29
C VAL A 264 -4.02 -13.37 -2.73
N LYS A 265 -3.72 -14.25 -3.69
CA LYS A 265 -3.72 -13.95 -5.12
C LYS A 265 -4.31 -15.11 -5.92
N PRO A 266 -4.85 -14.88 -7.14
CA PRO A 266 -5.12 -15.97 -8.07
C PRO A 266 -3.87 -16.82 -8.32
N LYS A 267 -4.04 -18.14 -8.47
CA LYS A 267 -2.93 -19.08 -8.75
C LYS A 267 -2.14 -18.71 -10.01
N SER A 268 -2.84 -18.26 -11.04
CA SER A 268 -2.27 -17.87 -12.34
C SER A 268 -1.52 -16.54 -12.33
N TRP A 269 -1.63 -15.76 -11.26
CA TRP A 269 -1.06 -14.41 -11.17
C TRP A 269 0.13 -14.36 -10.20
N ILE A 270 0.83 -13.23 -10.18
CA ILE A 270 1.96 -12.93 -9.30
C ILE A 270 1.56 -11.86 -8.29
N ALA A 271 2.05 -11.99 -7.05
CA ALA A 271 1.97 -10.95 -6.03
C ALA A 271 3.40 -10.43 -5.74
N LEU A 272 3.54 -9.11 -5.67
CA LEU A 272 4.78 -8.40 -5.36
C LEU A 272 4.57 -7.60 -4.09
N SER A 273 5.62 -7.47 -3.27
CA SER A 273 5.65 -6.56 -2.12
C SER A 273 7.07 -6.06 -1.87
N ASN A 274 7.28 -5.28 -0.81
CA ASN A 274 8.55 -4.63 -0.48
C ASN A 274 9.71 -5.62 -0.35
N GLU A 275 9.43 -6.82 0.12
CA GLU A 275 10.44 -7.86 0.35
C GLU A 275 10.21 -9.09 -0.51
N MET A 276 11.18 -10.01 -0.48
CA MET A 276 11.14 -11.28 -1.19
C MET A 276 10.01 -12.19 -0.68
N GLU A 277 9.39 -12.92 -1.61
CA GLU A 277 8.50 -14.03 -1.26
C GLU A 277 9.32 -15.17 -0.62
N ILE A 278 8.82 -15.73 0.50
CA ILE A 278 9.44 -16.87 1.20
C ILE A 278 8.58 -18.11 1.23
N LYS A 279 7.27 -17.96 0.98
CA LYS A 279 6.34 -19.08 0.94
C LYS A 279 5.16 -18.74 0.06
N THR A 280 4.81 -19.69 -0.81
CA THR A 280 3.54 -19.71 -1.54
C THR A 280 2.85 -21.03 -1.24
N ALA A 281 1.57 -21.01 -0.89
CA ALA A 281 0.80 -22.23 -0.68
C ALA A 281 -0.66 -22.04 -1.05
N ASP A 282 -1.33 -23.16 -1.29
CA ASP A 282 -2.75 -23.19 -1.64
C ASP A 282 -3.62 -22.53 -0.56
N PHE A 283 -4.55 -21.68 -1.00
CA PHE A 283 -5.54 -21.02 -0.15
C PHE A 283 -6.97 -21.51 -0.44
N GLY A 284 -7.15 -22.40 -1.43
CA GLY A 284 -8.45 -22.87 -1.87
C GLY A 284 -9.08 -21.97 -2.94
N ASP A 285 -10.15 -22.45 -3.58
CA ASP A 285 -10.98 -21.68 -4.53
C ASP A 285 -10.22 -20.97 -5.67
N GLY A 286 -9.10 -21.57 -6.10
CA GLY A 286 -8.26 -21.02 -7.17
C GLY A 286 -7.22 -19.99 -6.72
N TYR A 287 -7.08 -19.78 -5.41
CA TYR A 287 -6.14 -18.84 -4.82
C TYR A 287 -4.91 -19.53 -4.21
N ASP A 288 -3.79 -18.79 -4.20
CA ASP A 288 -2.66 -19.03 -3.31
C ASP A 288 -2.57 -17.89 -2.30
N TYR A 289 -1.97 -18.14 -1.14
CA TYR A 289 -1.40 -17.08 -0.31
C TYR A 289 0.13 -17.05 -0.44
N VAL A 290 0.67 -15.83 -0.48
CA VAL A 290 2.11 -15.56 -0.54
C VAL A 290 2.52 -14.85 0.75
N VAL A 291 3.57 -15.35 1.39
CA VAL A 291 4.20 -14.74 2.58
C VAL A 291 5.51 -14.09 2.13
N PHE A 292 5.68 -12.82 2.48
CA PHE A 292 6.91 -12.06 2.22
C PHE A 292 7.80 -11.99 3.46
N GLU A 293 9.10 -11.76 3.29
CA GLU A 293 10.02 -11.51 4.41
C GLU A 293 9.57 -10.30 5.24
N GLU A 294 9.92 -10.31 6.52
CA GLU A 294 9.68 -9.15 7.38
C GLU A 294 10.69 -8.05 7.07
N PHE A 295 10.22 -6.85 6.73
CA PHE A 295 11.09 -5.69 6.54
C PHE A 295 11.17 -4.78 7.76
N LYS A 296 12.33 -4.13 7.86
CA LYS A 296 12.71 -3.28 9.00
C LYS A 296 12.17 -1.86 8.87
N LYS A 297 11.49 -1.41 9.92
CA LYS A 297 11.18 -0.02 10.29
C LYS A 297 11.07 1.00 9.14
N ILE A 298 9.94 0.96 8.43
CA ILE A 298 9.58 1.98 7.42
C ILE A 298 8.30 2.72 7.82
N SER A 299 8.03 3.85 7.15
CA SER A 299 6.77 4.59 7.28
C SER A 299 5.66 3.92 6.46
N THR A 300 4.41 4.05 6.88
CA THR A 300 3.22 3.41 6.25
C THR A 300 3.08 3.74 4.77
N TYR A 301 3.43 4.96 4.34
CA TYR A 301 3.32 5.39 2.94
C TYR A 301 4.27 4.66 1.98
N LEU A 302 5.28 3.96 2.49
CA LEU A 302 6.22 3.14 1.70
C LEU A 302 5.78 1.68 1.58
N VAL A 303 4.72 1.26 2.28
CA VAL A 303 4.16 -0.07 2.14
C VAL A 303 3.53 -0.18 0.76
N ALA A 304 4.03 -1.13 -0.02
CA ALA A 304 3.63 -1.34 -1.39
C ALA A 304 3.41 -2.84 -1.68
N PHE A 305 2.36 -3.12 -2.45
CA PHE A 305 2.17 -4.41 -3.07
C PHE A 305 1.36 -4.31 -4.36
N ALA A 306 1.56 -5.29 -5.24
CA ALA A 306 0.87 -5.39 -6.52
C ALA A 306 0.50 -6.84 -6.85
N ILE A 307 -0.60 -7.04 -7.57
CA ILE A 307 -1.11 -8.35 -7.98
C ILE A 307 -1.54 -8.26 -9.45
N GLY A 308 -1.05 -9.17 -10.29
CA GLY A 308 -1.37 -9.17 -11.72
C GLY A 308 -0.68 -10.28 -12.51
N ASP A 309 -1.02 -10.38 -13.80
CA ASP A 309 -0.33 -11.25 -14.76
C ASP A 309 0.96 -10.57 -15.26
N PHE A 310 1.99 -10.61 -14.41
CA PHE A 310 3.28 -10.01 -14.71
C PHE A 310 4.23 -10.96 -15.45
N VAL A 311 5.06 -10.38 -16.31
CA VAL A 311 6.29 -10.96 -16.83
C VAL A 311 7.49 -10.22 -16.21
N LYS A 312 8.64 -10.88 -16.15
CA LYS A 312 9.85 -10.29 -15.58
C LYS A 312 11.09 -10.63 -16.38
N ILE A 313 12.08 -9.75 -16.26
CA ILE A 313 13.49 -10.13 -16.40
C ILE A 313 14.25 -9.74 -15.14
N GLU A 314 15.41 -10.35 -14.95
CA GLU A 314 16.27 -10.08 -13.80
C GLU A 314 17.74 -9.99 -14.18
N GLY A 315 18.49 -9.29 -13.34
CA GLY A 315 19.93 -9.13 -13.43
C GLY A 315 20.50 -8.79 -12.07
N LYS A 316 21.80 -8.54 -11.99
CA LYS A 316 22.48 -8.14 -10.76
C LYS A 316 23.30 -6.88 -10.99
N THR A 317 23.35 -6.02 -9.98
CA THR A 317 24.30 -4.90 -9.94
C THR A 317 25.73 -5.38 -9.76
N ALA A 318 26.70 -4.46 -9.84
CA ALA A 318 28.12 -4.78 -9.60
C ALA A 318 28.34 -5.41 -8.21
N ASP A 319 27.59 -4.96 -7.21
CA ASP A 319 27.64 -5.46 -5.83
C ASP A 319 26.77 -6.72 -5.60
N GLY A 320 26.23 -7.32 -6.68
CA GLY A 320 25.45 -8.56 -6.63
C GLY A 320 24.00 -8.40 -6.19
N ILE A 321 23.50 -7.16 -6.15
CA ILE A 321 22.16 -6.80 -5.71
C ILE A 321 21.15 -7.23 -6.79
N LEU A 322 20.19 -8.09 -6.44
CA LEU A 322 19.25 -8.71 -7.40
C LEU A 322 18.20 -7.72 -7.90
N THR A 323 18.32 -7.24 -9.14
CA THR A 323 17.37 -6.30 -9.73
C THR A 323 16.39 -7.03 -10.64
N ARG A 324 15.08 -6.80 -10.44
CA ARG A 324 14.00 -7.35 -11.27
C ARG A 324 13.16 -6.22 -11.83
N ILE A 325 12.85 -6.29 -13.12
CA ILE A 325 11.85 -5.43 -13.75
C ILE A 325 10.62 -6.30 -14.04
N TRP A 326 9.47 -5.85 -13.55
CA TRP A 326 8.18 -6.49 -13.75
C TRP A 326 7.32 -5.61 -14.64
N THR A 327 6.60 -6.20 -15.58
CA THR A 327 5.63 -5.50 -16.43
C THR A 327 4.51 -6.46 -16.85
N PHE A 328 3.47 -5.93 -17.48
CA PHE A 328 2.42 -6.75 -18.11
C PHE A 328 2.95 -7.37 -19.41
N ARG A 329 2.35 -8.47 -19.89
CA ARG A 329 2.82 -9.19 -21.09
C ARG A 329 3.04 -8.30 -22.31
N ALA A 330 2.15 -7.35 -22.58
CA ALA A 330 2.32 -6.42 -23.70
C ALA A 330 3.48 -5.41 -23.56
N GLY A 331 4.08 -5.29 -22.37
CA GLY A 331 5.24 -4.43 -22.07
C GLY A 331 6.58 -5.15 -22.15
N GLU A 332 6.60 -6.44 -22.49
CA GLU A 332 7.79 -7.30 -22.44
C GLU A 332 8.96 -6.75 -23.28
N GLY A 333 8.68 -6.11 -24.42
CA GLY A 333 9.70 -5.53 -25.31
C GLY A 333 10.55 -4.40 -24.67
N GLN A 334 10.09 -3.79 -23.59
CA GLN A 334 10.79 -2.70 -22.89
C GLN A 334 11.60 -3.17 -21.68
N LEU A 335 11.48 -4.46 -21.30
CA LEU A 335 12.07 -4.99 -20.08
C LEU A 335 13.59 -4.80 -20.06
N LYS A 336 14.28 -5.11 -21.17
CA LYS A 336 15.75 -5.12 -21.22
C LYS A 336 16.35 -3.73 -21.01
N SER A 337 15.86 -2.72 -21.72
CA SER A 337 16.33 -1.34 -21.56
C SER A 337 16.05 -0.80 -20.15
N ALA A 338 14.89 -1.12 -19.58
CA ALA A 338 14.56 -0.74 -18.21
C ALA A 338 15.47 -1.40 -17.17
N LEU A 339 15.82 -2.69 -17.34
CA LEU A 339 16.73 -3.40 -16.44
C LEU A 339 18.14 -2.82 -16.50
N ASP A 340 18.66 -2.59 -17.71
CA ASP A 340 20.01 -2.04 -17.90
C ASP A 340 20.10 -0.63 -17.29
N ALA A 341 19.06 0.19 -17.43
CA ALA A 341 18.97 1.50 -16.81
C ALA A 341 18.89 1.41 -15.28
N ALA A 342 18.06 0.52 -14.73
CA ALA A 342 17.89 0.34 -13.29
C ALA A 342 19.21 -0.09 -12.63
N ILE A 343 19.89 -1.10 -13.18
CA ILE A 343 21.19 -1.56 -12.68
C ILE A 343 22.21 -0.42 -12.68
N LYS A 344 22.35 0.27 -13.83
CA LYS A 344 23.30 1.38 -13.95
C LYS A 344 23.01 2.51 -12.98
N CYS A 345 21.74 2.88 -12.80
CA CYS A 345 21.34 3.91 -11.84
C CYS A 345 21.67 3.50 -10.41
N THR A 346 21.39 2.25 -10.02
CA THR A 346 21.73 1.73 -8.69
C THR A 346 23.23 1.76 -8.47
N ASP A 347 24.03 1.25 -9.40
CA ASP A 347 25.50 1.29 -9.30
C ASP A 347 26.03 2.73 -9.15
N VAL A 348 25.51 3.67 -9.93
CA VAL A 348 25.90 5.08 -9.84
C VAL A 348 25.52 5.68 -8.48
N LEU A 349 24.31 5.39 -7.98
CA LEU A 349 23.85 5.91 -6.70
C LEU A 349 24.63 5.30 -5.53
N THR A 350 24.90 4.00 -5.54
CA THR A 350 25.72 3.33 -4.53
C THR A 350 27.13 3.93 -4.47
N ASN A 351 27.78 4.10 -5.62
CA ASN A 351 29.09 4.74 -5.71
C ASN A 351 29.08 6.20 -5.24
N TYR A 352 28.06 6.97 -5.64
CA TYR A 352 27.95 8.39 -5.30
C TYR A 352 27.68 8.63 -3.82
N THR A 353 26.80 7.82 -3.22
CA THR A 353 26.40 7.95 -1.81
C THR A 353 27.36 7.26 -0.85
N ASN A 354 28.23 6.40 -1.37
CA ASN A 354 29.06 5.49 -0.58
C ASN A 354 28.24 4.67 0.43
N PHE A 355 27.01 4.34 0.05
CA PHE A 355 26.07 3.56 0.85
C PHE A 355 25.52 2.42 -0.03
N PRO A 356 25.63 1.15 0.40
CA PRO A 356 25.07 0.03 -0.35
C PRO A 356 23.54 0.17 -0.38
N LEU A 357 22.97 0.10 -1.58
CA LEU A 357 21.53 0.25 -1.83
C LEU A 357 20.81 -1.10 -1.90
#